data_AF-A0AA35QPP2-F1
#
_entry.id   AF-A0AA35QPP2-F1
#
_cell.length_a   1.000
_cell.length_b   1.000
_cell.length_c   1.000
_cell.angle_alpha   90.00
_cell.angle_beta   90.00
_cell.angle_gamma   90.00
#
_symmetry.space_group_name_H-M   'P 1'
#
loop_
_entity.id
_entity.type
_entity.pdbx_description
1 polymer ?
#
loop_
_entity_poly.entity_id
_entity_poly.type
_entity_poly.pdbx_seq_one_letter_code
_entity_poly.pdbx_strand_id
1 'polypeptide(L)'
;MASLVPLPPFTPASESWDSYLARFDCYLQANELTEVSQERKRGLFLSLCGPEVFETARALVAPVAVQAAPWDTIKEKLRNHYAPKPSKIAACHVFYHRNQAEGESINNYTTALRQAAMHCEFRDLDDALMDRIVCGVRDIRLQRRLLTKPDLTLQKAIEEAVASEAAERSTQKIRKVNSPRLARKPVPVHHEEASSDEASSSEDDDVHQTKRERRKSKSQSECAGCGGNHSRAKCRFRDAVCWKCARRGHIAKVCRSAPSDTPPSPTRKCKS
;
A
#
# COMPACT_ATOMS: atom_id res chain seq x y z
N MET A 1 46.11 23.59 29.00
CA MET A 1 45.59 22.26 28.64
C MET A 1 44.38 22.47 27.76
N ALA A 2 44.33 21.88 26.56
CA ALA A 2 43.15 22.01 25.71
C ALA A 2 41.94 21.39 26.42
N SER A 3 40.85 22.14 26.54
CA SER A 3 39.60 21.63 27.10
C SER A 3 39.04 20.60 26.14
N LEU A 4 39.00 19.34 26.56
CA LEU A 4 38.38 18.27 25.78
C LEU A 4 36.92 18.64 25.53
N VAL A 5 36.49 18.60 24.27
CA VAL A 5 35.09 18.87 23.90
C VAL A 5 34.22 17.78 24.54
N PRO A 6 33.22 18.11 25.38
CA PRO A 6 32.41 17.09 26.02
C PRO A 6 31.68 16.24 24.99
N LEU A 7 31.79 14.91 25.08
CA LEU A 7 30.91 13.98 24.36
C LEU A 7 29.61 13.85 25.17
N PRO A 8 28.45 14.25 24.64
CA PRO A 8 27.17 14.03 25.33
C PRO A 8 26.92 12.54 25.56
N PRO A 9 26.35 12.14 26.71
CA PRO A 9 26.08 10.74 27.03
C PRO A 9 25.07 10.12 26.06
N PHE A 10 25.07 8.79 25.99
CA PHE A 10 24.15 8.04 25.14
C PHE A 10 22.70 8.25 25.57
N THR A 11 21.84 8.53 24.60
CA THR A 11 20.39 8.67 24.85
C THR A 11 19.62 7.80 23.85
N PRO A 12 19.02 6.66 24.27
CA PRO A 12 18.36 5.72 23.36
C PRO A 12 17.23 6.33 22.50
N ALA A 13 16.58 7.39 22.99
CA ALA A 13 15.49 8.07 22.29
C ALA A 13 15.97 8.92 21.10
N SER A 14 17.23 9.36 21.08
CA SER A 14 17.75 10.29 20.06
C SER A 14 18.77 9.67 19.11
N GLU A 15 19.45 8.59 19.51
CA GLU A 15 20.47 7.95 18.67
C GLU A 15 20.51 6.43 18.86
N SER A 16 21.04 5.74 17.86
CA SER A 16 21.32 4.30 17.98
C SER A 16 22.60 4.05 18.76
N TRP A 17 22.73 2.88 19.38
CA TRP A 17 23.96 2.48 20.08
C TRP A 17 25.20 2.50 19.18
N ASP A 18 25.06 2.01 17.93
CA ASP A 18 26.14 2.05 16.95
C ASP A 18 26.56 3.48 16.60
N SER A 19 25.59 4.41 16.49
CA SER A 19 25.88 5.84 16.28
C SER A 19 26.64 6.44 17.46
N TYR A 20 26.28 6.10 18.70
CA TYR A 20 26.96 6.57 19.89
C TYR A 20 28.41 6.05 19.97
N LEU A 21 28.63 4.75 19.69
CA LEU A 21 29.99 4.19 19.62
C LEU A 21 30.83 4.87 18.53
N ALA A 22 30.26 5.14 17.37
CA ALA A 22 30.95 5.86 16.30
C ALA A 22 31.35 7.28 16.73
N ARG A 23 30.47 8.00 17.43
CA ARG A 23 30.79 9.32 18.02
C ARG A 23 31.90 9.24 19.06
N PHE A 24 31.93 8.19 19.88
CA PHE A 24 33.02 7.95 20.82
C PHE A 24 34.35 7.72 20.08
N ASP A 25 34.37 6.94 19.01
CA ASP A 25 35.57 6.77 18.19
C ASP A 25 36.01 8.09 17.52
N CYS A 26 35.07 8.91 17.03
CA CYS A 26 35.37 10.27 16.54
C CYS A 26 35.94 11.19 17.64
N TYR A 27 35.42 11.10 18.86
CA TYR A 27 35.96 11.82 20.01
C TYR A 27 37.40 11.41 20.29
N LEU A 28 37.71 10.11 20.22
CA LEU A 28 39.10 9.65 20.38
C LEU A 28 40.00 10.21 19.28
N GLN A 29 39.55 10.21 18.02
CA GLN A 29 40.32 10.78 16.90
C GLN A 29 40.57 12.28 17.05
N ALA A 30 39.52 13.06 17.33
CA ALA A 30 39.61 14.52 17.43
C ALA A 30 40.52 15.00 18.58
N ASN A 31 40.74 14.14 19.58
CA ASN A 31 41.58 14.45 20.73
C ASN A 31 42.91 13.66 20.71
N GLU A 32 43.27 13.03 19.59
CA GLU A 32 44.53 12.25 19.43
C GLU A 32 44.68 11.10 20.45
N LEU A 33 43.55 10.47 20.80
CA LEU A 33 43.44 9.36 21.76
C LEU A 33 43.18 8.01 21.08
N THR A 34 43.52 7.83 19.80
CA THR A 34 43.29 6.57 19.08
C THR A 34 44.24 5.46 19.53
N GLU A 35 45.49 5.81 19.87
CA GLU A 35 46.56 4.86 20.23
C GLU A 35 46.71 4.65 21.75
N VAL A 36 45.70 5.05 22.54
CA VAL A 36 45.74 4.83 23.99
C VAL A 36 45.55 3.36 24.35
N SER A 37 46.06 2.95 25.52
CA SER A 37 45.84 1.59 26.01
C SER A 37 44.34 1.27 26.17
N GLN A 38 43.98 -0.01 26.10
CA GLN A 38 42.59 -0.45 26.26
C GLN A 38 42.01 -0.06 27.64
N GLU A 39 42.85 -0.04 28.67
CA GLU A 39 42.47 0.43 30.02
C GLU A 39 42.11 1.91 30.02
N ARG A 40 42.89 2.74 29.30
CA ARG A 40 42.61 4.16 29.17
C ARG A 40 41.39 4.41 28.29
N LYS A 41 41.23 3.68 27.19
CA LYS A 41 40.01 3.73 26.34
C LYS A 41 38.76 3.38 27.15
N ARG A 42 38.81 2.31 27.95
CA ARG A 42 37.74 1.95 28.89
C ARG A 42 37.46 3.06 29.90
N GLY A 43 38.50 3.61 30.53
CA GLY A 43 38.34 4.68 31.52
C GLY A 43 37.65 5.92 30.93
N LEU A 44 38.07 6.34 29.73
CA LEU A 44 37.46 7.43 28.99
C LEU A 44 36.00 7.15 28.62
N PHE A 45 35.69 5.94 28.15
CA PHE A 45 34.31 5.58 27.85
C PHE A 45 33.43 5.62 29.09
N LEU A 46 33.86 4.98 30.18
CA LEU A 46 33.09 4.87 31.42
C LEU A 46 32.85 6.24 32.05
N SER A 47 33.75 7.22 31.88
CA SER A 47 33.54 8.59 32.35
C SER A 47 32.60 9.43 31.48
N LEU A 48 32.44 9.08 30.20
CA LEU A 48 31.64 9.84 29.23
C LEU A 48 30.26 9.23 28.95
N CYS A 49 30.08 7.93 29.20
CA CYS A 49 28.86 7.20 28.84
C CYS A 49 27.60 7.61 29.62
N GLY A 50 27.76 8.35 30.71
CA GLY A 50 26.67 8.75 31.58
C GLY A 50 26.30 7.67 32.60
N PRO A 51 25.52 8.05 33.63
CA PRO A 51 25.26 7.19 34.78
C PRO A 51 24.47 5.92 34.43
N GLU A 52 23.47 6.00 33.55
CA GLU A 52 22.63 4.85 33.18
C GLU A 52 23.43 3.77 32.43
N VAL A 53 24.23 4.18 31.45
CA VAL A 53 25.09 3.25 30.70
C VAL A 53 26.18 2.68 31.61
N PHE A 54 26.74 3.49 32.50
CA PHE A 54 27.73 3.03 33.47
C PHE A 54 27.17 1.94 34.39
N GLU A 55 25.98 2.16 34.96
CA GLU A 55 25.31 1.17 35.82
C GLU A 55 24.94 -0.10 35.06
N THR A 56 24.48 0.04 33.81
CA THR A 56 24.23 -1.09 32.91
C THR A 56 25.50 -1.89 32.66
N ALA A 57 26.62 -1.21 32.35
CA ALA A 57 27.91 -1.86 32.13
C ALA A 57 28.36 -2.63 33.39
N ARG A 58 28.23 -2.01 34.56
CA ARG A 58 28.54 -2.61 35.87
C ARG A 58 27.72 -3.88 36.12
N ALA A 59 26.42 -3.83 35.85
CA ALA A 59 25.55 -5.00 36.00
C ALA A 59 25.91 -6.13 35.01
N LEU A 60 26.22 -5.80 33.76
CA LEU A 60 26.50 -6.78 32.70
C LEU A 60 27.85 -7.51 32.84
N VAL A 61 28.81 -6.95 33.56
CA VAL A 61 30.15 -7.53 33.77
C VAL A 61 30.35 -8.12 35.18
N ALA A 62 29.36 -7.99 36.06
CA ALA A 62 29.39 -8.60 37.38
C ALA A 62 29.63 -10.14 37.30
N PRO A 63 30.39 -10.74 38.24
CA PRO A 63 30.94 -10.15 39.46
C PRO A 63 32.27 -9.38 39.27
N VAL A 64 32.79 -9.26 38.05
CA VAL A 64 34.01 -8.51 37.78
C VAL A 64 33.73 -7.01 37.94
N ALA A 65 34.60 -6.28 38.63
CA ALA A 65 34.50 -4.84 38.71
C ALA A 65 34.59 -4.22 37.30
N VAL A 66 33.71 -3.26 36.97
CA VAL A 66 33.66 -2.65 35.63
C VAL A 66 34.98 -1.99 35.22
N GLN A 67 35.76 -1.51 36.19
CA GLN A 67 37.09 -0.93 35.99
C GLN A 67 38.17 -1.98 35.68
N ALA A 68 37.92 -3.25 35.99
CA ALA A 68 38.83 -4.38 35.75
C ALA A 68 38.44 -5.20 34.51
N ALA A 69 37.20 -5.09 34.03
CA ALA A 69 36.76 -5.80 32.83
C ALA A 69 37.50 -5.30 31.57
N PRO A 70 37.84 -6.19 30.61
CA PRO A 70 38.42 -5.78 29.33
C PRO A 70 37.49 -4.85 28.56
N TRP A 71 38.06 -3.89 27.83
CA TRP A 71 37.29 -2.95 27.00
C TRP A 71 36.36 -3.67 26.02
N ASP A 72 36.89 -4.65 25.29
CA ASP A 72 36.12 -5.38 24.28
C ASP A 72 34.94 -6.13 24.91
N THR A 73 35.11 -6.68 26.11
CA THR A 73 34.02 -7.33 26.85
C THR A 73 32.91 -6.34 27.22
N ILE A 74 33.26 -5.15 27.73
CA ILE A 74 32.28 -4.10 28.06
C ILE A 74 31.55 -3.65 26.79
N LYS A 75 32.30 -3.37 25.72
CA LYS A 75 31.77 -2.92 24.43
C LYS A 75 30.78 -3.94 23.86
N GLU A 76 31.14 -5.22 23.87
CA GLU A 76 30.28 -6.31 23.38
C GLU A 76 29.02 -6.47 24.22
N LYS A 77 29.15 -6.51 25.56
CA LYS A 77 28.01 -6.68 26.47
C LYS A 77 26.99 -5.54 26.31
N LEU A 78 27.47 -4.31 26.25
CA LEU A 78 26.61 -3.14 26.04
C LEU A 78 25.99 -3.13 24.64
N ARG A 79 26.73 -3.53 23.60
CA ARG A 79 26.18 -3.70 22.24
C ARG A 79 25.03 -4.71 22.25
N ASN A 80 25.20 -5.86 22.89
CA ASN A 80 24.14 -6.87 23.00
C ASN A 80 22.92 -6.39 23.79
N HIS A 81 23.09 -5.43 24.70
CA HIS A 81 22.00 -4.85 25.48
C HIS A 81 21.23 -3.77 24.70
N TYR A 82 21.93 -2.81 24.09
CA TYR A 82 21.33 -1.64 23.44
C TYR A 82 21.10 -1.79 21.93
N ALA A 83 21.82 -2.69 21.28
CA ALA A 83 21.65 -3.09 19.89
C ALA A 83 21.67 -4.62 19.77
N PRO A 84 20.72 -5.32 20.44
CA PRO A 84 20.67 -6.77 20.42
C PRO A 84 20.63 -7.26 18.98
N LYS A 85 21.48 -8.25 18.66
CA LYS A 85 21.47 -8.86 17.34
C LYS A 85 20.04 -9.39 17.08
N PRO A 86 19.37 -8.96 16.00
CA PRO A 86 18.04 -9.47 15.69
C PRO A 86 18.10 -11.00 15.61
N SER A 87 17.14 -11.68 16.24
CA SER A 87 17.08 -13.14 16.16
C SER A 87 16.97 -13.55 14.70
N LYS A 88 17.94 -14.36 14.23
CA LYS A 88 17.93 -14.93 12.87
C LYS A 88 16.57 -15.55 12.56
N ILE A 89 16.04 -16.34 13.49
CA ILE A 89 14.75 -17.02 13.33
C ILE A 89 13.61 -16.00 13.22
N ALA A 90 13.62 -14.94 14.03
CA ALA A 90 12.61 -13.88 13.95
C ALA A 90 12.70 -13.11 12.63
N ALA A 91 13.90 -12.79 12.16
CA ALA A 91 14.12 -12.15 10.87
C ALA A 91 13.63 -13.03 9.72
N CYS A 92 13.98 -14.32 9.71
CA CYS A 92 13.47 -15.29 8.74
C CYS A 92 11.95 -15.38 8.79
N HIS A 93 11.36 -15.39 9.98
CA HIS A 93 9.90 -15.39 10.13
C HIS A 93 9.26 -14.16 9.48
N VAL A 94 9.80 -12.96 9.74
CA VAL A 94 9.33 -11.71 9.09
C VAL A 94 9.47 -11.79 7.57
N PHE A 95 10.62 -12.28 7.08
CA PHE A 95 10.87 -12.47 5.66
C PHE A 95 9.84 -13.42 5.02
N TYR A 96 9.67 -14.63 5.57
CA TYR A 96 8.78 -15.64 4.99
C TYR A 96 7.29 -15.27 5.11
N HIS A 97 6.91 -14.38 6.01
CA HIS A 97 5.54 -13.84 6.12
C HIS A 97 5.31 -12.57 5.28
N ARG A 98 6.35 -12.02 4.64
CA ARG A 98 6.22 -10.84 3.82
C ARG A 98 5.60 -11.20 2.47
N ASN A 99 4.34 -10.81 2.29
CA ASN A 99 3.60 -10.89 1.03
C ASN A 99 3.39 -9.49 0.45
N GLN A 100 3.29 -9.39 -0.87
CA GLN A 100 3.00 -8.12 -1.55
C GLN A 100 1.69 -7.52 -1.00
N ALA A 101 1.73 -6.24 -0.62
CA ALA A 101 0.57 -5.53 -0.10
C ALA A 101 -0.35 -5.05 -1.24
N GLU A 102 -1.59 -4.71 -0.92
CA GLU A 102 -2.52 -4.17 -1.92
C GLU A 102 -2.02 -2.83 -2.47
N GLY A 103 -1.92 -2.73 -3.80
CA GLY A 103 -1.40 -1.53 -4.48
C GLY A 103 0.11 -1.35 -4.39
N GLU A 104 0.83 -2.26 -3.72
CA GLU A 104 2.30 -2.23 -3.68
C GLU A 104 2.89 -2.64 -5.03
N SER A 105 3.82 -1.84 -5.55
CA SER A 105 4.52 -2.17 -6.79
C SER A 105 5.50 -3.33 -6.60
N ILE A 106 5.80 -4.06 -7.68
CA ILE A 106 6.78 -5.15 -7.66
C ILE A 106 8.16 -4.66 -7.19
N ASN A 107 8.58 -3.46 -7.60
CA ASN A 107 9.86 -2.88 -7.16
C ASN A 107 9.85 -2.60 -5.65
N ASN A 108 8.79 -2.01 -5.11
CA ASN A 108 8.69 -1.73 -3.68
C ASN A 108 8.65 -3.03 -2.88
N TYR A 109 7.90 -4.02 -3.35
CA TYR A 109 7.85 -5.35 -2.72
C TYR A 109 9.23 -6.01 -2.71
N THR A 110 9.95 -6.00 -3.83
CA THR A 110 11.31 -6.57 -3.94
C THR A 110 12.29 -5.88 -3.00
N THR A 111 12.25 -4.55 -2.90
CA THR A 111 13.07 -3.79 -1.95
C THR A 111 12.73 -4.16 -0.50
N ALA A 112 11.44 -4.26 -0.16
CA ALA A 112 11.01 -4.64 1.17
C ALA A 112 11.43 -6.08 1.55
N LEU A 113 11.42 -7.01 0.59
CA LEU A 113 11.96 -8.36 0.79
C LEU A 113 13.46 -8.35 1.07
N ARG A 114 14.24 -7.58 0.31
CA ARG A 114 15.69 -7.44 0.53
C ARG A 114 15.98 -6.85 1.91
N GLN A 115 15.19 -5.87 2.35
CA GLN A 115 15.31 -5.31 3.71
C GLN A 115 14.98 -6.34 4.78
N ALA A 116 13.88 -7.09 4.63
CA ALA A 116 13.51 -8.14 5.58
C ALA A 116 14.56 -9.26 5.66
N ALA A 117 15.28 -9.52 4.57
CA ALA A 117 16.31 -10.56 4.50
C ALA A 117 17.64 -10.19 5.21
N MET A 118 17.89 -8.92 5.54
CA MET A 118 19.19 -8.42 6.03
C MET A 118 19.76 -9.19 7.22
N HIS A 119 18.90 -9.68 8.12
CA HIS A 119 19.31 -10.38 9.34
C HIS A 119 18.98 -11.88 9.30
N CYS A 120 18.57 -12.40 8.14
CA CYS A 120 18.19 -13.81 7.98
C CYS A 120 19.39 -14.73 7.82
N GLU A 121 20.56 -14.21 7.42
CA GLU A 121 21.78 -15.01 7.17
C GLU A 121 21.49 -16.21 6.24
N PHE A 122 20.77 -15.96 5.15
CA PHE A 122 20.51 -16.97 4.12
C PHE A 122 21.83 -17.37 3.44
N ARG A 123 22.00 -18.68 3.21
CA ARG A 123 23.15 -19.19 2.45
C ARG A 123 23.08 -18.76 0.99
N ASP A 124 21.88 -18.79 0.43
CA ASP A 124 21.56 -18.27 -0.89
C ASP A 124 20.40 -17.27 -0.75
N LEU A 125 20.74 -15.99 -0.83
CA LEU A 125 19.77 -14.91 -0.72
C LEU A 125 18.88 -14.84 -1.97
N ASP A 126 19.44 -15.12 -3.14
CA ASP A 126 18.71 -14.97 -4.40
C ASP A 126 17.65 -16.07 -4.54
N ASP A 127 17.98 -17.28 -4.13
CA ASP A 127 17.04 -18.41 -4.07
C ASP A 127 15.89 -18.12 -3.07
N ALA A 128 16.22 -17.65 -1.86
CA ALA A 128 15.21 -17.27 -0.87
C ALA A 128 14.29 -16.13 -1.36
N LEU A 129 14.85 -15.10 -2.00
CA LEU A 129 14.08 -14.00 -2.58
C LEU A 129 13.19 -14.49 -3.72
N MET A 130 13.69 -15.35 -4.58
CA MET A 130 12.93 -15.94 -5.68
C MET A 130 11.73 -16.71 -5.12
N ASP A 131 11.95 -17.62 -4.17
CA ASP A 131 10.88 -18.39 -3.52
C ASP A 131 9.81 -17.49 -2.91
N ARG A 132 10.22 -16.42 -2.23
CA ARG A 132 9.31 -15.47 -1.59
C ARG A 132 8.56 -14.59 -2.60
N ILE A 133 9.16 -14.26 -3.74
CA ILE A 133 8.47 -13.60 -4.85
C ILE A 133 7.40 -14.54 -5.40
N VAL A 134 7.76 -15.77 -5.76
CA VAL A 134 6.82 -16.77 -6.31
C VAL A 134 5.66 -17.00 -5.36
N CYS A 135 5.93 -17.19 -4.07
CA CYS A 135 4.90 -17.49 -3.07
C CYS A 135 4.12 -16.26 -2.58
N GLY A 136 4.67 -15.05 -2.73
CA GLY A 136 4.14 -13.85 -2.06
C GLY A 136 3.62 -12.74 -2.97
N VAL A 137 3.73 -12.87 -4.29
CA VAL A 137 3.03 -11.96 -5.22
C VAL A 137 1.52 -12.11 -5.10
N ARG A 138 0.78 -11.00 -5.25
CA ARG A 138 -0.69 -10.98 -5.14
C ARG A 138 -1.40 -11.48 -6.39
N ASP A 139 -0.82 -11.27 -7.57
CA ASP A 139 -1.42 -11.73 -8.81
C ASP A 139 -1.29 -13.26 -8.92
N ILE A 140 -2.41 -13.94 -8.65
CA ILE A 140 -2.53 -15.41 -8.72
C ILE A 140 -2.17 -15.94 -10.12
N ARG A 141 -2.41 -15.15 -11.19
CA ARG A 141 -2.08 -15.56 -12.56
C ARG A 141 -0.57 -15.53 -12.78
N LEU A 142 0.10 -14.47 -12.35
CA LEU A 142 1.57 -14.39 -12.31
C LEU A 142 2.15 -15.53 -11.47
N GLN A 143 1.67 -15.73 -10.24
CA GLN A 143 2.13 -16.81 -9.35
C GLN A 143 2.04 -18.17 -10.05
N ARG A 144 0.89 -18.49 -10.66
CA ARG A 144 0.73 -19.75 -11.40
C ARG A 144 1.72 -19.89 -12.55
N ARG A 145 1.98 -18.82 -13.32
CA ARG A 145 2.97 -18.88 -14.41
C ARG A 145 4.39 -19.12 -13.88
N LEU A 146 4.79 -18.40 -12.84
CA LEU A 146 6.11 -18.55 -12.23
C LEU A 146 6.34 -19.99 -11.73
N LEU A 147 5.34 -20.60 -11.08
CA LEU A 147 5.38 -21.98 -10.60
C LEU A 147 5.54 -23.04 -11.70
N THR A 148 5.27 -22.70 -12.97
CA THR A 148 5.42 -23.63 -14.10
C THR A 148 6.80 -23.59 -14.76
N LYS A 149 7.71 -22.72 -14.29
CA LYS A 149 9.04 -22.54 -14.89
C LYS A 149 10.07 -23.45 -14.22
N PRO A 150 10.71 -24.38 -14.97
CA PRO A 150 11.68 -25.32 -14.39
C PRO A 150 13.00 -24.63 -14.00
N ASP A 151 13.48 -23.67 -14.79
CA ASP A 151 14.76 -22.97 -14.57
C ASP A 151 14.53 -21.48 -14.25
N LEU A 152 13.75 -21.23 -13.20
CA LEU A 152 13.49 -19.88 -12.71
C LEU A 152 14.71 -19.37 -11.92
N THR A 153 15.04 -18.10 -12.13
CA THR A 153 16.04 -17.37 -11.34
C THR A 153 15.38 -16.13 -10.76
N LEU A 154 15.97 -15.55 -9.71
CA LEU A 154 15.48 -14.30 -9.11
C LEU A 154 15.27 -13.22 -10.18
N GLN A 155 16.26 -13.02 -11.06
CA GLN A 155 16.21 -12.00 -12.11
C GLN A 155 15.02 -12.24 -13.06
N LYS A 156 14.84 -13.48 -13.55
CA LYS A 156 13.71 -13.83 -14.43
C LYS A 156 12.36 -13.65 -13.73
N ALA A 157 12.28 -13.97 -12.42
CA ALA A 157 11.07 -13.79 -11.63
C ALA A 157 10.69 -12.31 -11.49
N ILE A 158 11.66 -11.45 -11.20
CA ILE A 158 11.46 -9.98 -11.11
C ILE A 158 11.04 -9.42 -12.46
N GLU A 159 11.75 -9.74 -13.54
CA GLU A 159 11.46 -9.26 -14.90
C GLU A 159 10.02 -9.62 -15.32
N GLU A 160 9.61 -10.86 -15.09
CA GLU A 160 8.25 -11.28 -15.43
C GLU A 160 7.21 -10.62 -14.53
N ALA A 161 7.48 -10.46 -13.23
CA ALA A 161 6.59 -9.77 -12.32
C ALA A 161 6.37 -8.30 -12.73
N VAL A 162 7.45 -7.60 -13.07
CA VAL A 162 7.40 -6.22 -13.57
C VAL A 162 6.66 -6.14 -14.92
N ALA A 163 6.90 -7.08 -15.83
CA ALA A 163 6.18 -7.15 -17.11
C ALA A 163 4.68 -7.41 -16.90
N SER A 164 4.31 -8.29 -15.97
CA SER A 164 2.91 -8.57 -15.59
C SER A 164 2.23 -7.31 -15.05
N GLU A 165 2.89 -6.59 -14.13
CA GLU A 165 2.39 -5.32 -13.58
C GLU A 165 2.22 -4.24 -14.67
N ALA A 166 3.15 -4.14 -15.63
CA ALA A 166 3.04 -3.23 -16.77
C ALA A 166 1.88 -3.60 -17.72
N ALA A 167 1.69 -4.89 -17.98
CA ALA A 167 0.60 -5.40 -18.81
C ALA A 167 -0.77 -5.16 -18.14
N GLU A 168 -0.88 -5.37 -16.83
CA GLU A 168 -2.10 -5.06 -16.07
C GLU A 168 -2.43 -3.57 -16.12
N ARG A 169 -1.46 -2.69 -15.90
CA ARG A 169 -1.68 -1.24 -16.03
C ARG A 169 -2.12 -0.85 -17.44
N SER A 170 -1.53 -1.46 -18.46
CA SER A 170 -1.89 -1.22 -19.87
C SER A 170 -3.29 -1.70 -20.19
N THR A 171 -3.67 -2.91 -19.78
CA THR A 171 -5.02 -3.45 -19.99
C THR A 171 -6.08 -2.66 -19.23
N GLN A 172 -5.79 -2.17 -18.03
CA GLN A 172 -6.67 -1.25 -17.29
C GLN A 172 -6.88 0.07 -18.03
N LYS A 173 -5.81 0.66 -18.60
CA LYS A 173 -5.90 1.87 -19.43
C LYS A 173 -6.75 1.62 -20.69
N ILE A 174 -6.50 0.54 -21.42
CA ILE A 174 -7.26 0.16 -22.63
C ILE A 174 -8.74 -0.01 -22.29
N ARG A 175 -9.08 -0.71 -21.19
CA ARG A 175 -10.48 -0.88 -20.75
C ARG A 175 -11.16 0.43 -20.37
N LYS A 176 -10.43 1.39 -19.80
CA LYS A 176 -10.95 2.74 -19.52
C LYS A 176 -11.19 3.53 -20.80
N VAL A 177 -10.31 3.42 -21.80
CA VAL A 177 -10.46 4.08 -23.12
C VAL A 177 -11.61 3.46 -23.93
N ASN A 178 -11.76 2.14 -23.89
CA ASN A 178 -12.79 1.38 -24.60
C ASN A 178 -14.12 1.30 -23.82
N SER A 179 -14.21 1.94 -22.65
CA SER A 179 -15.49 2.11 -21.98
C SER A 179 -16.37 2.96 -22.89
N PRO A 180 -17.58 2.49 -23.29
CA PRO A 180 -18.43 3.25 -24.19
C PRO A 180 -18.66 4.62 -23.55
N ARG A 181 -18.14 5.67 -24.20
CA ARG A 181 -18.50 7.04 -23.86
C ARG A 181 -20.02 7.07 -23.84
N LEU A 182 -20.63 7.22 -22.67
CA LEU A 182 -22.02 7.62 -22.57
C LEU A 182 -22.19 8.81 -23.52
N ALA A 183 -23.10 8.65 -24.48
CA ALA A 183 -23.35 9.52 -25.62
C ALA A 183 -22.76 10.92 -25.44
N ARG A 184 -21.72 11.26 -26.23
CA ARG A 184 -21.40 12.67 -26.48
C ARG A 184 -22.72 13.30 -26.90
N LYS A 185 -23.20 14.27 -26.12
CA LYS A 185 -24.27 15.16 -26.58
C LYS A 185 -23.83 15.68 -27.96
N PRO A 186 -24.70 15.67 -28.98
CA PRO A 186 -24.35 16.29 -30.25
C PRO A 186 -23.96 17.73 -29.95
N VAL A 187 -22.75 18.10 -30.36
CA VAL A 187 -22.35 19.51 -30.37
C VAL A 187 -23.21 20.16 -31.45
N PRO A 188 -23.95 21.24 -31.15
CA PRO A 188 -24.62 21.98 -32.21
C PRO A 188 -23.52 22.55 -33.11
N VAL A 189 -23.45 22.05 -34.34
CA VAL A 189 -22.67 22.68 -35.41
C VAL A 189 -23.42 23.97 -35.71
N HIS A 190 -22.80 25.11 -35.38
CA HIS A 190 -23.23 26.39 -35.91
C HIS A 190 -23.00 26.34 -37.41
N HIS A 191 -24.07 26.12 -38.17
CA HIS A 191 -24.10 26.59 -39.55
C HIS A 191 -24.27 28.11 -39.46
N GLU A 192 -23.20 28.83 -39.80
CA GLU A 192 -23.32 30.21 -40.25
C GLU A 192 -23.98 30.15 -41.63
N GLU A 193 -25.22 30.63 -41.72
CA GLU A 193 -25.86 30.86 -43.00
C GLU A 193 -25.22 32.09 -43.64
N ALA A 194 -24.66 31.86 -44.83
CA ALA A 194 -24.30 32.88 -45.78
C ALA A 194 -25.54 33.68 -46.19
N SER A 195 -25.39 35.00 -46.28
CA SER A 195 -26.33 35.87 -46.98
C SER A 195 -26.04 35.89 -48.49
N SER A 196 -27.09 36.23 -49.26
CA SER A 196 -27.15 36.61 -50.70
C SER A 196 -26.88 35.47 -51.70
N ASP A 197 -27.67 35.22 -52.76
CA ASP A 197 -28.85 35.87 -53.35
C ASP A 197 -29.56 34.86 -54.30
N GLU A 198 -30.78 35.26 -54.71
CA GLU A 198 -31.52 34.90 -55.93
C GLU A 198 -32.38 33.61 -56.03
N ALA A 199 -33.68 33.90 -56.05
CA ALA A 199 -34.70 33.56 -57.06
C ALA A 199 -35.04 32.08 -57.36
N SER A 200 -36.29 31.72 -57.06
CA SER A 200 -37.37 31.62 -58.08
C SER A 200 -38.51 30.71 -57.60
N SER A 201 -39.75 31.18 -57.78
CA SER A 201 -41.02 30.46 -58.08
C SER A 201 -41.41 29.25 -57.21
N SER A 202 -42.63 29.07 -56.72
CA SER A 202 -43.95 29.60 -57.07
C SER A 202 -44.97 28.92 -56.13
N GLU A 203 -46.05 29.64 -55.80
CA GLU A 203 -47.43 29.17 -55.62
C GLU A 203 -47.70 28.17 -54.47
N ASP A 204 -48.30 28.66 -53.38
CA ASP A 204 -49.75 28.57 -53.07
C ASP A 204 -50.12 27.20 -52.48
N ASP A 205 -50.41 27.14 -51.18
CA ASP A 205 -51.81 27.19 -50.70
C ASP A 205 -51.88 27.12 -49.16
N ASP A 206 -53.01 27.61 -48.67
CA ASP A 206 -53.28 28.16 -47.36
C ASP A 206 -53.73 27.09 -46.33
N VAL A 207 -54.13 27.57 -45.15
CA VAL A 207 -55.04 26.98 -44.14
C VAL A 207 -54.39 26.48 -42.83
N HIS A 208 -54.25 27.48 -41.93
CA HIS A 208 -54.88 27.54 -40.60
C HIS A 208 -54.81 26.31 -39.65
N GLN A 209 -54.17 26.49 -38.48
CA GLN A 209 -54.79 27.05 -37.25
C GLN A 209 -54.24 26.45 -35.93
N THR A 210 -54.00 27.38 -35.00
CA THR A 210 -54.14 27.30 -33.53
C THR A 210 -52.98 26.81 -32.68
N LYS A 211 -52.36 27.81 -32.04
CA LYS A 211 -51.78 27.82 -30.69
C LYS A 211 -52.43 26.82 -29.74
N ARG A 212 -51.58 26.05 -29.04
CA ARG A 212 -51.71 25.94 -27.58
C ARG A 212 -50.38 25.59 -26.92
N GLU A 213 -49.83 26.56 -26.21
CA GLU A 213 -48.74 26.39 -25.27
C GLU A 213 -49.13 25.36 -24.21
N ARG A 214 -48.32 24.31 -24.07
CA ARG A 214 -48.28 23.46 -22.87
C ARG A 214 -46.84 23.31 -22.43
N ARG A 215 -46.48 24.02 -21.36
CA ARG A 215 -45.25 23.83 -20.59
C ARG A 215 -45.08 22.36 -20.25
N LYS A 216 -43.99 21.72 -20.68
CA LYS A 216 -43.61 20.36 -20.26
C LYS A 216 -42.39 20.41 -19.36
N SER A 217 -42.66 20.17 -18.07
CA SER A 217 -41.73 19.95 -16.98
C SER A 217 -40.75 18.80 -17.26
N LYS A 218 -39.48 18.97 -16.88
CA LYS A 218 -38.44 17.92 -16.89
C LYS A 218 -38.87 16.75 -16.00
N SER A 219 -39.22 15.61 -16.58
CA SER A 219 -39.43 14.37 -15.83
C SER A 219 -38.07 13.82 -15.35
N GLN A 220 -37.77 13.98 -14.07
CA GLN A 220 -36.70 13.22 -13.42
C GLN A 220 -37.13 11.74 -13.41
N SER A 221 -36.29 10.85 -13.94
CA SER A 221 -36.63 9.43 -14.05
C SER A 221 -36.68 8.78 -12.67
N GLU A 222 -37.82 8.15 -12.35
CA GLU A 222 -38.03 7.41 -11.11
C GLU A 222 -37.05 6.24 -10.97
N CYS A 223 -36.55 6.02 -9.76
CA CYS A 223 -35.58 4.97 -9.44
C CYS A 223 -36.18 3.58 -9.70
N ALA A 224 -35.57 2.80 -10.61
CA ALA A 224 -36.02 1.46 -10.96
C ALA A 224 -36.10 0.45 -9.79
N GLY A 225 -35.47 0.75 -8.64
CA GLY A 225 -35.53 -0.11 -7.46
C GLY A 225 -36.69 0.16 -6.51
N CYS A 226 -37.24 1.38 -6.48
CA CYS A 226 -38.28 1.76 -5.51
C CYS A 226 -39.30 2.80 -5.98
N GLY A 227 -39.12 3.38 -7.17
CA GLY A 227 -39.95 4.44 -7.74
C GLY A 227 -39.66 5.84 -7.18
N GLY A 228 -38.67 5.98 -6.29
CA GLY A 228 -38.31 7.28 -5.70
C GLY A 228 -37.45 8.14 -6.62
N ASN A 229 -37.41 9.45 -6.37
CA ASN A 229 -36.68 10.40 -7.20
C ASN A 229 -35.20 10.53 -6.79
N HIS A 230 -34.39 9.53 -7.14
CA HIS A 230 -32.93 9.51 -6.90
C HIS A 230 -32.23 8.53 -7.84
N SER A 231 -30.90 8.62 -7.95
CA SER A 231 -30.12 7.66 -8.72
C SER A 231 -30.06 6.29 -8.04
N ARG A 232 -30.08 5.21 -8.82
CA ARG A 232 -30.06 3.83 -8.31
C ARG A 232 -28.93 3.55 -7.30
N ALA A 233 -27.76 4.19 -7.48
CA ALA A 233 -26.61 4.06 -6.60
C ALA A 233 -26.89 4.52 -5.15
N LYS A 234 -27.76 5.54 -4.99
CA LYS A 234 -28.17 6.11 -3.69
C LYS A 234 -29.46 5.48 -3.13
N CYS A 235 -29.97 4.44 -3.76
CA CYS A 235 -31.22 3.82 -3.36
C CYS A 235 -31.05 3.00 -2.08
N ARG A 236 -31.82 3.31 -1.03
CA ARG A 236 -31.87 2.50 0.19
C ARG A 236 -32.26 1.04 -0.08
N PHE A 237 -33.06 0.80 -1.12
CA PHE A 237 -33.49 -0.52 -1.55
C PHE A 237 -32.60 -1.08 -2.67
N ARG A 238 -31.29 -0.77 -2.65
CA ARG A 238 -30.34 -1.27 -3.66
C ARG A 238 -30.23 -2.79 -3.66
N ASP A 239 -30.18 -3.39 -2.49
CA ASP A 239 -29.98 -4.82 -2.35
C ASP A 239 -31.24 -5.55 -1.84
N ALA A 240 -32.38 -4.87 -1.89
CA ALA A 240 -33.67 -5.44 -1.50
C ALA A 240 -34.06 -6.60 -2.43
N VAL A 241 -34.59 -7.68 -1.86
CA VAL A 241 -35.15 -8.81 -2.59
C VAL A 241 -36.65 -8.59 -2.76
N CYS A 242 -37.12 -8.61 -4.00
CA CYS A 242 -38.53 -8.42 -4.32
C CYS A 242 -39.34 -9.63 -3.83
N TRP A 243 -40.31 -9.43 -2.96
CA TRP A 243 -41.17 -10.52 -2.47
C TRP A 243 -42.15 -11.05 -3.51
N LYS A 244 -42.37 -10.34 -4.64
CA LYS A 244 -43.24 -10.78 -5.74
C LYS A 244 -42.54 -11.72 -6.73
N CYS A 245 -41.22 -11.59 -6.91
CA CYS A 245 -40.47 -12.39 -7.90
C CYS A 245 -39.14 -12.97 -7.40
N ALA A 246 -38.86 -12.83 -6.11
CA ALA A 246 -37.65 -13.27 -5.42
C ALA A 246 -36.31 -12.74 -5.98
N ARG A 247 -36.31 -11.78 -6.91
CA ARG A 247 -35.09 -11.19 -7.49
C ARG A 247 -34.57 -10.01 -6.68
N ARG A 248 -33.24 -9.90 -6.55
CA ARG A 248 -32.55 -8.78 -5.89
C ARG A 248 -32.56 -7.53 -6.78
N GLY A 249 -32.72 -6.36 -6.16
CA GLY A 249 -32.53 -5.06 -6.80
C GLY A 249 -33.78 -4.20 -6.97
N HIS A 250 -34.95 -4.64 -6.49
CA HIS A 250 -36.17 -3.83 -6.50
C HIS A 250 -37.19 -4.32 -5.46
N ILE A 251 -38.17 -3.48 -5.14
CA ILE A 251 -39.30 -3.83 -4.28
C ILE A 251 -40.54 -4.16 -5.12
N ALA A 252 -41.52 -4.86 -4.54
CA ALA A 252 -42.73 -5.29 -5.25
C ALA A 252 -43.50 -4.14 -5.91
N LYS A 253 -43.49 -2.94 -5.32
CA LYS A 253 -44.14 -1.73 -5.86
C LYS A 253 -43.74 -1.43 -7.32
N VAL A 254 -42.49 -1.69 -7.69
CA VAL A 254 -41.97 -1.42 -9.05
C VAL A 254 -41.63 -2.71 -9.81
N CYS A 255 -42.12 -3.85 -9.32
CA CYS A 255 -41.87 -5.14 -9.94
C CYS A 255 -42.66 -5.27 -11.24
N ARG A 256 -41.95 -5.52 -12.34
CA ARG A 256 -42.53 -5.75 -13.68
C ARG A 256 -42.67 -7.23 -14.03
N SER A 257 -42.48 -8.12 -13.06
CA SER A 257 -42.65 -9.56 -13.29
C SER A 257 -44.14 -9.91 -13.24
N ALA A 258 -44.58 -10.78 -14.14
CA ALA A 258 -45.86 -11.46 -14.02
C ALA A 258 -45.91 -12.22 -12.67
N PRO A 259 -47.08 -12.36 -12.04
CA PRO A 259 -47.21 -13.18 -10.82
C PRO A 259 -46.76 -14.61 -11.14
N SER A 260 -45.73 -15.09 -10.43
CA SER A 260 -45.33 -16.50 -10.44
C SER A 260 -45.81 -17.12 -9.13
N ASP A 261 -46.65 -18.15 -9.23
CA ASP A 261 -47.16 -18.92 -8.09
C ASP A 261 -46.04 -19.74 -7.45
N THR A 262 -45.23 -19.11 -6.58
CA THR A 262 -44.51 -19.84 -5.53
C THR A 262 -44.00 -18.87 -4.46
N PRO A 263 -44.47 -18.97 -3.20
CA PRO A 263 -43.97 -18.13 -2.11
C PRO A 263 -42.59 -18.62 -1.63
N PRO A 264 -41.62 -17.72 -1.37
CA PRO A 264 -40.39 -18.08 -0.68
C PRO A 264 -40.64 -18.30 0.82
N SER A 265 -40.14 -19.42 1.34
CA SER A 265 -40.17 -19.82 2.75
C SER A 265 -39.40 -18.84 3.66
N PRO A 266 -39.86 -18.56 4.90
CA PRO A 266 -39.25 -17.56 5.76
C PRO A 266 -38.07 -18.16 6.56
N THR A 267 -36.84 -17.68 6.33
CA THR A 267 -35.72 -17.96 7.23
C THR A 267 -35.28 -16.71 7.99
N ARG A 268 -35.77 -16.68 9.24
CA ARG A 268 -35.20 -16.23 10.51
C ARG A 268 -34.52 -14.85 10.63
N LYS A 269 -35.16 -14.07 11.51
CA LYS A 269 -34.70 -12.89 12.25
C LYS A 269 -33.26 -13.01 12.77
N CYS A 270 -32.39 -12.05 12.43
CA CYS A 270 -31.29 -11.66 13.33
C CYS A 270 -31.89 -10.81 14.45
N LYS A 271 -31.78 -11.29 15.69
CA LYS A 271 -31.92 -10.45 16.89
C LYS A 271 -30.68 -9.56 17.00
N SER A 272 -30.92 -8.34 17.49
CA SER A 272 -29.94 -7.40 18.01
C SER A 272 -29.01 -8.01 19.05
#